data_AF-A0A7C5QT36-F1
#
_entry.id   AF-A0A7C5QT36-F1
#
_cell.length_a   1.000
_cell.length_b   1.000
_cell.length_c   1.000
_cell.angle_alpha   90.00
_cell.angle_beta   90.00
_cell.angle_gamma   90.00
#
_symmetry.space_group_name_H-M   'P 1'
#
loop_
_entity.id
_entity.type
_entity.pdbx_description
1 polymer ?
#
loop_
_entity_poly.entity_id
_entity_poly.type
_entity_poly.pdbx_seq_one_letter_code
_entity_poly.pdbx_strand_id
1 'polypeptide(L)'
;MSSLVEHQQDCIRLLGRPWTKVHIWLDAKFAQHGEMHRHCRHHSEGIEVIRQRWGPEAASAAERHVIMDCGHIPNAQDYEAGTVDYLGRQKQ
;
A
#
# COMPACT_ATOMS: atom_id res chain seq x y z
N MET A 1 4.72 -9.97 1.25
CA MET A 1 3.64 -9.29 1.95
C MET A 1 4.01 -9.24 3.41
N SER A 2 4.15 -8.04 3.97
CA SER A 2 4.17 -7.91 5.42
C SER A 2 2.75 -8.12 5.97
N SER A 3 2.65 -8.70 7.14
CA SER A 3 1.39 -8.88 7.85
C SER A 3 0.85 -7.54 8.35
N LEU A 4 -0.45 -7.50 8.66
CA LEU A 4 -1.07 -6.33 9.30
C LEU A 4 -0.31 -5.92 10.56
N VAL A 5 0.16 -6.87 11.36
CA VAL A 5 0.91 -6.62 12.60
C VAL A 5 2.25 -5.94 12.30
N GLU A 6 2.98 -6.41 11.29
CA GLU A 6 4.26 -5.80 10.88
C GLU A 6 4.06 -4.36 10.40
N HIS A 7 3.03 -4.11 9.58
CA HIS A 7 2.70 -2.74 9.14
C HIS A 7 2.32 -1.81 10.28
N GLN A 8 1.51 -2.31 11.23
CA GLN A 8 1.13 -1.54 12.42
C GLN A 8 2.35 -1.20 13.28
N GLN A 9 3.26 -2.16 13.49
CA GLN A 9 4.48 -1.95 14.27
C GLN A 9 5.40 -0.91 13.61
N ASP A 10 5.56 -0.98 12.30
CA ASP A 10 6.33 0.04 11.56
C ASP A 10 5.71 1.43 11.68
N CYS A 11 4.39 1.52 11.55
CA CYS A 11 3.66 2.79 11.73
C CYS A 11 3.71 3.32 13.17
N ILE A 12 3.63 2.46 14.19
CA ILE A 12 3.81 2.87 15.59
C ILE A 12 5.21 3.47 15.78
N ARG A 13 6.24 2.79 15.28
CA ARG A 13 7.63 3.21 15.39
C ARG A 13 7.89 4.57 14.72
N LEU A 14 7.24 4.85 13.59
CA LEU A 14 7.53 6.02 12.76
C LEU A 14 6.51 7.17 12.83
N LEU A 15 5.24 6.92 13.16
CA LEU A 15 4.15 7.92 13.29
C LEU A 15 3.50 7.94 14.67
N GLY A 16 3.97 7.10 15.60
CA GLY A 16 3.40 7.02 16.95
C GLY A 16 2.03 6.35 17.03
N ARG A 17 1.50 5.75 15.94
CA ARG A 17 0.21 5.04 15.96
C ARG A 17 0.10 3.98 14.86
N PRO A 18 -0.75 2.95 15.02
CA PRO A 18 -0.77 1.78 14.14
C PRO A 18 -1.43 1.98 12.78
N TRP A 19 -2.20 3.06 12.58
CA TRP A 19 -2.95 3.32 11.33
C TRP A 19 -3.72 2.12 10.77
N THR A 20 -4.25 1.25 11.63
CA THR A 20 -4.94 0.00 11.27
C THR A 20 -5.97 0.14 10.14
N LYS A 21 -6.77 1.23 10.17
CA LYS A 21 -7.78 1.51 9.14
C LYS A 21 -7.19 1.71 7.73
N VAL A 22 -5.96 2.22 7.63
CA VAL A 22 -5.23 2.42 6.38
C VAL A 22 -4.85 1.08 5.79
N HIS A 23 -4.18 0.23 6.58
CA HIS A 23 -3.76 -1.11 6.15
C HIS A 23 -4.95 -1.98 5.74
N ILE A 24 -6.01 -2.01 6.56
CA ILE A 24 -7.25 -2.74 6.22
C ILE A 24 -7.84 -2.26 4.90
N TRP A 25 -7.79 -0.95 4.62
CA TRP A 25 -8.34 -0.41 3.38
C TRP A 25 -7.48 -0.75 2.16
N LEU A 26 -6.15 -0.69 2.29
CA LEU A 26 -5.23 -1.10 1.21
C LEU A 26 -5.40 -2.58 0.88
N ASP A 27 -5.51 -3.43 1.90
CA ASP A 27 -5.56 -4.89 1.76
C ASP A 27 -6.98 -5.45 1.60
N ALA A 28 -8.02 -4.60 1.56
CA ALA A 28 -9.41 -5.05 1.53
C ALA A 28 -9.75 -5.97 0.33
N LYS A 29 -8.89 -6.00 -0.69
CA LYS A 29 -9.01 -6.81 -1.90
C LYS A 29 -8.21 -8.12 -1.86
N PHE A 30 -7.46 -8.37 -0.79
CA PHE A 30 -6.68 -9.60 -0.61
C PHE A 30 -7.54 -10.85 -0.66
N ALA A 31 -8.70 -10.87 0.03
CA ALA A 31 -9.58 -12.05 0.03
C ALA A 31 -10.10 -12.45 -1.37
N GLN A 32 -10.19 -11.48 -2.29
CA GLN A 32 -10.68 -11.69 -3.65
C GLN A 32 -9.54 -12.02 -4.63
N HIS A 33 -8.35 -11.44 -4.43
CA HIS A 33 -7.27 -11.46 -5.43
C HIS A 33 -5.96 -12.08 -4.92
N GLY A 34 -5.89 -12.51 -3.67
CA GLY A 34 -4.64 -12.94 -3.03
C GLY A 34 -3.54 -11.88 -3.18
N GLU A 35 -2.31 -12.32 -3.49
CA GLU A 35 -1.16 -11.43 -3.70
C GLU A 35 -1.36 -10.42 -4.85
N MET A 36 -2.22 -10.71 -5.83
CA MET A 36 -2.48 -9.79 -6.94
C MET A 36 -3.23 -8.53 -6.50
N HIS A 37 -3.82 -8.47 -5.31
CA HIS A 37 -4.63 -7.31 -4.87
C HIS A 37 -3.89 -5.96 -4.90
N ARG A 38 -2.55 -5.97 -4.95
CA ARG A 38 -1.71 -4.76 -4.98
C ARG A 38 -2.07 -3.81 -6.11
N HIS A 39 -2.38 -4.34 -7.31
CA HIS A 39 -2.80 -3.52 -8.45
C HIS A 39 -4.07 -2.70 -8.17
N CYS A 40 -4.87 -3.06 -7.16
CA CYS A 40 -6.12 -2.36 -6.85
C CYS A 40 -5.91 -1.04 -6.10
N ARG A 41 -4.92 -0.99 -5.19
CA ARG A 41 -4.76 0.13 -4.23
C ARG A 41 -3.33 0.41 -3.78
N HIS A 42 -2.36 -0.45 -4.07
CA HIS A 42 -0.96 -0.27 -3.67
C HIS A 42 -0.20 0.59 -4.69
N HIS A 43 -0.74 1.77 -4.98
CA HIS A 43 -0.17 2.71 -5.94
C HIS A 43 -0.46 4.14 -5.51
N SER A 44 0.19 5.11 -6.15
CA SER A 44 0.10 6.54 -5.84
C SER A 44 -1.34 7.07 -5.79
N GLU A 45 -2.22 6.64 -6.70
CA GLU A 45 -3.63 7.05 -6.72
C GLU A 45 -4.40 6.47 -5.52
N GLY A 46 -4.09 5.25 -5.09
CA GLY A 46 -4.65 4.66 -3.87
C GLY A 46 -4.24 5.43 -2.61
N ILE A 47 -2.98 5.86 -2.55
CA ILE A 47 -2.45 6.73 -1.49
C ILE A 47 -3.17 8.09 -1.48
N GLU A 48 -3.42 8.66 -2.66
CA GLU A 48 -4.11 9.93 -2.77
C GLU A 48 -5.58 9.84 -2.30
N VAL A 49 -6.26 8.72 -2.58
CA VAL A 49 -7.59 8.45 -2.01
C VAL A 49 -7.55 8.42 -0.47
N ILE A 50 -6.50 7.84 0.12
CA ILE A 50 -6.32 7.85 1.58
C ILE A 50 -6.06 9.27 2.10
N ARG A 51 -5.23 10.06 1.40
CA ARG A 51 -4.95 11.45 1.74
C ARG A 51 -6.24 12.27 1.83
N GLN A 52 -7.10 12.14 0.82
CA GLN A 52 -8.38 12.85 0.77
C GLN A 52 -9.36 12.40 1.86
N ARG A 53 -9.35 11.11 2.21
CA ARG A 53 -10.27 10.55 3.22
C ARG A 53 -9.86 10.85 4.66
N TRP A 54 -8.56 10.77 4.96
CA TRP A 54 -8.06 10.73 6.34
C TRP A 54 -6.88 11.66 6.61
N GLY A 55 -6.47 12.47 5.65
CA GLY A 55 -5.44 13.48 5.81
C GLY A 55 -4.02 13.01 5.48
N PRO A 56 -3.05 13.94 5.53
CA PRO A 56 -1.69 13.70 5.09
C PRO A 56 -0.94 12.64 5.91
N GLU A 57 -1.15 12.55 7.22
CA GLU A 57 -0.48 11.53 8.04
C GLU A 57 -0.95 10.10 7.69
N ALA A 58 -2.23 9.94 7.35
CA ALA A 58 -2.76 8.67 6.88
C ALA A 58 -2.14 8.27 5.53
N ALA A 59 -1.90 9.26 4.65
CA ALA A 59 -1.20 9.04 3.40
C ALA A 59 0.25 8.60 3.64
N SER A 60 0.96 9.18 4.61
CA SER A 60 2.31 8.73 5.00
C SER A 60 2.34 7.29 5.52
N ALA A 61 1.28 6.85 6.22
CA ALA A 61 1.14 5.45 6.62
C ALA A 61 0.93 4.52 5.40
N ALA A 62 0.16 5.00 4.41
CA ALA A 62 -0.10 4.28 3.17
C ALA A 62 1.16 4.14 2.30
N GLU A 63 1.91 5.24 2.12
CA GLU A 63 3.19 5.27 1.42
C GLU A 63 4.14 4.21 1.98
N ARG A 64 4.26 4.12 3.31
CA ARG A 64 5.13 3.12 3.92
C ARG A 64 4.65 1.70 3.79
N HIS A 65 3.35 1.47 3.92
CA HIS A 65 2.78 0.15 3.67
C HIS A 65 3.08 -0.30 2.22
N VAL A 66 2.84 0.56 1.24
CA VAL A 66 3.11 0.27 -0.18
C VAL A 66 4.60 0.03 -0.42
N ILE A 67 5.50 0.87 0.12
CA ILE A 67 6.95 0.69 -0.02
C ILE A 67 7.41 -0.64 0.61
N MET A 68 6.90 -1.00 1.79
CA MET A 68 7.27 -2.24 2.46
C MET A 68 6.90 -3.49 1.63
N ASP A 69 5.78 -3.41 0.90
CA ASP A 69 5.29 -4.52 0.09
C ASP A 69 5.87 -4.57 -1.33
N CYS A 70 6.01 -3.41 -1.96
CA CYS A 70 6.36 -3.25 -3.38
C CYS A 70 7.82 -2.80 -3.60
N GLY A 71 8.53 -2.40 -2.55
CA GLY A 71 9.89 -1.82 -2.59
C GLY A 71 9.95 -0.37 -3.07
N HIS A 72 8.86 0.14 -3.66
CA HIS A 72 8.68 1.51 -4.12
C HIS A 72 7.18 1.85 -4.18
N ILE A 73 6.82 3.05 -4.64
CA ILE A 73 5.42 3.42 -4.90
C ILE A 73 5.20 3.39 -6.42
N PRO A 74 4.55 2.35 -6.96
CA PRO A 74 4.11 2.37 -8.34
C PRO A 74 2.91 3.33 -8.51
N ASN A 75 2.59 3.68 -9.75
CA ASN A 75 1.32 4.29 -10.12
C ASN A 75 0.39 3.22 -10.76
N ALA A 76 -0.89 3.53 -10.95
CA ALA A 76 -1.85 2.59 -11.55
C ALA A 76 -1.44 2.17 -12.98
N GLN A 77 -0.93 3.12 -13.77
CA GLN A 77 -0.47 2.87 -15.14
C GLN A 77 0.70 1.88 -15.19
N ASP A 78 1.54 1.81 -14.16
CA ASP A 78 2.66 0.86 -14.10
C ASP A 78 2.17 -0.60 -14.13
N TYR A 79 1.06 -0.88 -13.44
CA TYR A 79 0.42 -2.20 -13.48
C TYR A 79 -0.22 -2.47 -14.85
N GLU A 80 -0.91 -1.49 -15.44
CA GLU A 80 -1.56 -1.63 -16.74
C GLU A 80 -0.56 -1.81 -17.90
N ALA A 81 0.54 -1.06 -17.87
CA ALA A 81 1.62 -1.14 -18.84
C ALA A 81 2.54 -2.35 -18.57
N GLY A 82 2.41 -2.99 -17.41
CA GLY A 82 3.25 -4.11 -17.00
C GLY A 82 4.72 -3.72 -16.80
N THR A 83 5.01 -2.48 -16.41
CA THR A 83 6.36 -2.03 -16.02
C THR A 83 6.75 -2.59 -14.65
N VAL A 84 5.75 -2.88 -13.81
CA VAL A 84 5.88 -3.69 -12.59
C VAL A 84 5.24 -5.07 -12.75
N ASP A 85 5.65 -6.02 -11.92
CA ASP A 85 5.01 -7.32 -11.79
C ASP A 85 3.71 -7.23 -10.96
N TYR A 86 3.04 -8.38 -10.76
CA TYR A 86 1.80 -8.43 -9.99
C TYR A 86 2.00 -8.13 -8.48
N LEU A 87 3.24 -8.15 -7.99
CA LEU A 87 3.62 -7.74 -6.64
C LEU A 87 3.93 -6.24 -6.55
N GLY A 88 3.85 -5.50 -7.66
CA GLY A 88 4.21 -4.09 -7.72
C GLY A 88 5.72 -3.85 -7.72
N ARG A 89 6.54 -4.84 -8.08
CA ARG A 89 8.01 -4.73 -8.12
C ARG A 89 8.47 -4.46 -9.54
N GLN A 90 9.53 -3.68 -9.70
CA GLN A 90 10.13 -3.45 -11.03
C GLN A 90 10.62 -4.76 -11.62
N LYS A 91 10.34 -4.97 -12.92
CA LYS A 91 10.88 -6.11 -13.66
C LYS A 91 12.38 -5.89 -13.86
N GLN A 92 13.17 -6.89 -13.49
CA GLN A 92 14.61 -6.96 -13.80
C GLN A 92 14.83 -7.27 -15.26
#